data_AF-A0A1S3ZLF0-F1
#
_entry.id   AF-A0A1S3ZLF0-F1
#
_cell.length_a   1.000
_cell.length_b   1.000
_cell.length_c   1.000
_cell.angle_alpha   90.00
_cell.angle_beta   90.00
_cell.angle_gamma   90.00
#
_symmetry.space_group_name_H-M   'P 1'
#
loop_
_entity.id
_entity.type
_entity.pdbx_description
1 polymer ?
#
loop_
_entity_poly.entity_id
_entity_poly.type
_entity_poly.pdbx_seq_one_letter_code
_entity_poly.pdbx_strand_id
1 'polypeptide(L)' 'MIGPSRPLFVLFGSSIVQLSYDFHGWGATLTSLYSRKADISLRGYAGWNSRMALQVLDEVFPKIYLSKRAASLAYMGLGI' A
#
# COMPACT_ATOMS: atom_id res chain seq x y z
N MET A 1 -24.20 -7.17 -10.51
CA MET A 1 -23.49 -6.16 -11.31
C MET A 1 -22.24 -5.72 -10.55
N ILE A 2 -21.04 -5.97 -11.08
CA ILE A 2 -19.81 -5.42 -10.51
C ILE A 2 -19.78 -3.95 -10.93
N GLY A 3 -19.77 -3.03 -9.95
CA GLY A 3 -19.65 -1.61 -10.21
C GLY A 3 -18.35 -1.26 -10.94
N PRO A 4 -18.17 0.00 -11.38
CA PRO A 4 -16.93 0.42 -12.02
C PRO A 4 -15.70 0.04 -11.16
N SER A 5 -14.61 -0.34 -11.83
CA SER A 5 -13.34 -0.70 -11.17
C SER A 5 -12.96 0.36 -10.15
N ARG A 6 -12.85 -0.04 -8.88
CA ARG A 6 -12.41 0.84 -7.81
C ARG A 6 -10.91 1.17 -8.00
N PRO A 7 -10.47 2.37 -7.61
CA PRO A 7 -9.04 2.67 -7.51
C PRO A 7 -8.39 1.77 -6.47
N LEU A 8 -7.16 1.34 -6.76
CA LEU A 8 -6.33 0.57 -5.83
C LEU A 8 -5.29 1.51 -5.20
N PHE A 9 -5.26 1.54 -3.88
CA PHE A 9 -4.19 2.14 -3.09
C PHE A 9 -3.25 1.03 -2.64
N VAL A 10 -1.97 1.14 -2.96
CA VAL A 10 -0.94 0.25 -2.44
C VAL A 10 -0.15 1.01 -1.39
N LEU A 11 -0.21 0.56 -0.14
CA LEU A 11 0.59 1.07 0.96
C LEU A 11 1.90 0.29 1.00
N PHE A 12 2.97 0.90 0.52
CA PHE A 12 4.30 0.29 0.45
C PHE A 12 5.27 0.97 1.41
N GLY A 13 5.99 0.20 2.22
CA GLY A 13 6.96 0.73 3.17
C GLY A 13 7.55 -0.29 4.15
N SER A 14 8.10 0.21 5.24
CA SER A 14 8.81 -0.59 6.25
C SER A 14 7.89 -1.01 7.42
N SER A 15 8.43 -1.16 8.63
CA SER A 15 7.71 -1.56 9.84
C SER A 15 6.51 -0.64 10.16
N ILE A 16 6.59 0.65 9.85
CA ILE A 16 5.48 1.59 10.08
C ILE A 16 4.25 1.20 9.25
N VAL A 17 4.45 0.81 7.99
CA VAL A 17 3.34 0.37 7.12
C VAL A 17 2.84 -0.99 7.59
N GLN A 18 3.71 -1.91 7.97
CA GLN A 18 3.29 -3.22 8.49
C GLN A 18 2.42 -3.08 9.76
N LEU A 19 2.88 -2.27 10.72
CA LEU A 19 2.20 -2.04 11.99
C LEU A 19 0.99 -1.11 11.85
N SER A 20 0.84 -0.39 10.73
CA SER A 20 -0.31 0.47 10.47
C SER A 20 -1.65 -0.27 10.44
N TYR A 21 -1.62 -1.58 10.27
CA TYR A 21 -2.81 -2.44 10.19
C TYR A 21 -3.12 -3.17 11.49
N ASP A 22 -2.26 -3.03 12.50
CA ASP A 22 -2.49 -3.61 13.82
C ASP A 22 -3.60 -2.85 14.58
N PHE A 23 -4.06 -3.35 15.73
CA PHE A 23 -5.22 -2.80 16.46
C PHE A 23 -5.15 -1.27 16.63
N HIS A 24 -6.12 -0.57 16.01
CA HIS A 24 -6.25 0.90 15.94
C HIS A 24 -5.18 1.66 15.12
N GLY A 25 -4.44 0.95 14.28
CA GLY A 25 -3.51 1.57 13.34
C GLY A 25 -4.21 2.41 12.27
N TRP A 26 -3.48 3.39 11.74
CA TRP A 26 -4.00 4.32 10.73
C TRP A 26 -4.36 3.61 9.42
N GLY A 27 -3.67 2.53 9.06
CA GLY A 27 -3.94 1.73 7.86
C GLY A 27 -5.25 0.94 7.95
N ALA A 28 -5.57 0.40 9.13
CA ALA A 28 -6.86 -0.23 9.41
C ALA A 28 -8.00 0.80 9.35
N THR A 29 -7.79 1.99 9.94
CA THR A 29 -8.74 3.10 9.87
C THR A 29 -8.97 3.56 8.43
N LEU A 30 -7.91 3.73 7.64
CA LEU A 30 -7.98 4.08 6.23
C LEU A 30 -8.82 3.05 5.46
N THR A 31 -8.60 1.76 5.70
CA THR A 31 -9.34 0.69 5.03
C THR A 31 -10.82 0.68 5.39
N SER A 32 -11.14 0.92 6.65
CA SER A 32 -12.53 1.09 7.08
C SER A 32 -13.22 2.26 6.37
N LEU A 33 -12.58 3.42 6.34
CA LEU A 33 -13.10 4.65 5.72
C LEU A 33 -13.30 4.53 4.20
N TYR A 34 -12.37 3.87 3.51
CA TYR A 34 -12.38 3.75 2.05
C TYR A 34 -12.96 2.43 1.52
N SER A 35 -13.44 1.54 2.38
CA SER A 35 -13.99 0.20 2.06
C SER A 35 -15.01 0.17 0.89
N ARG A 36 -15.76 1.27 0.69
CA ARG A 36 -16.75 1.39 -0.42
C ARG A 36 -16.25 2.18 -1.62
N LYS A 37 -15.08 2.82 -1.53
CA LYS A 37 -14.54 3.76 -2.51
C LYS A 37 -13.29 3.25 -3.21
N ALA A 38 -12.45 2.49 -2.52
CA ALA A 38 -11.16 2.04 -3.02
C ALA A 38 -10.75 0.72 -2.39
N ASP A 39 -9.92 -0.02 -3.10
CA ASP A 39 -9.24 -1.20 -2.58
C ASP A 39 -7.90 -0.75 -1.99
N ILE A 40 -7.53 -1.26 -0.81
CA ILE A 40 -6.25 -0.95 -0.16
C ILE A 40 -5.46 -2.23 -0.01
N SER A 41 -4.23 -2.24 -0.53
CA SER A 41 -3.31 -3.36 -0.48
C SER A 41 -2.09 -3.00 0.37
N LEU A 42 -1.86 -3.77 1.43
CA LEU A 42 -0.73 -3.58 2.33
C LEU A 42 0.52 -4.32 1.84
N ARG A 43 1.64 -3.61 1.75
CA ARG A 43 2.96 -4.11 1.38
C ARG A 43 4.01 -3.48 2.31
N GLY A 44 3.77 -3.61 3.60
CA GLY A 44 4.68 -3.18 4.66
C GLY A 44 5.58 -4.34 5.08
N TYR A 45 6.89 -4.11 5.09
CA TYR A 45 7.88 -5.13 5.43
C TYR A 45 8.83 -4.60 6.51
N ALA A 46 8.67 -5.07 7.74
CA ALA A 46 9.55 -4.72 8.84
C ALA A 46 11.00 -5.17 8.56
N GLY A 47 11.97 -4.31 8.88
CA GLY A 47 13.40 -4.58 8.64
C GLY A 47 13.87 -4.30 7.21
N TRP A 48 12.99 -3.84 6.31
CA TRP A 48 13.39 -3.46 4.97
C TRP A 48 13.99 -2.05 4.92
N ASN A 49 15.11 -1.94 4.23
CA ASN A 49 15.75 -0.68 3.85
C ASN A 49 15.32 -0.27 2.44
N SER A 50 15.60 0.97 2.06
CA SER A 50 15.20 1.52 0.76
C SER A 50 15.78 0.75 -0.44
N ARG A 51 16.94 0.09 -0.29
CA ARG A 51 17.55 -0.72 -1.36
C ARG A 51 16.77 -2.01 -1.62
N MET A 52 16.36 -2.71 -0.56
CA MET A 52 15.49 -3.89 -0.69
C MET A 52 14.12 -3.50 -1.26
N ALA A 53 13.59 -2.35 -0.86
CA ALA A 53 12.33 -1.83 -1.40
C ALA A 53 12.40 -1.56 -2.91
N LEU A 54 13.53 -1.06 -3.42
CA LEU A 54 13.72 -0.82 -4.86
C LEU A 54 13.81 -2.12 -5.67
N GLN A 55 14.39 -3.19 -5.11
CA GLN A 55 14.54 -4.47 -5.80
C GLN A 55 13.20 -5.12 -6.14
N VAL A 56 12.20 -4.94 -5.27
CA VAL A 56 10.87 -5.54 -5.47
C VAL A 56 9.83 -4.54 -5.99
N LEU A 57 10.25 -3.31 -6.32
CA LEU A 57 9.32 -2.25 -6.72
C LEU A 57 8.47 -2.66 -7.93
N ASP A 58 9.08 -3.31 -8.92
CA ASP A 58 8.40 -3.81 -10.11
C ASP A 58 7.45 -4.98 -9.81
N GLU A 59 7.76 -5.79 -8.79
CA GLU A 59 6.90 -6.89 -8.34
C GLU A 59 5.71 -6.39 -7.53
N VAL A 60 5.90 -5.32 -6.75
CA VAL A 60 4.86 -4.70 -5.93
C VAL A 60 3.94 -3.82 -6.78
N PHE A 61 4.50 -3.15 -7.79
CA PHE A 61 3.79 -2.27 -8.71
C PHE A 61 3.91 -2.76 -10.17
N PRO A 62 3.38 -3.94 -10.53
CA PRO A 62 3.35 -4.36 -11.92
C PRO A 62 2.59 -3.33 -12.76
N LYS A 63 3.07 -3.11 -13.99
CA LYS A 63 2.54 -2.11 -14.94
C LYS A 63 1.03 -2.16 -15.17
N ILE A 64 0.40 -3.30 -14.86
CA ILE A 64 -1.06 -3.51 -14.87
C ILE A 64 -1.77 -2.57 -13.88
N TYR A 65 -1.16 -2.25 -12.74
CA TYR A 65 -1.73 -1.28 -11.80
C TYR A 65 -1.62 0.16 -12.30
N LEU A 66 -0.68 0.48 -13.19
CA LEU A 66 -0.57 1.81 -13.81
C LEU A 66 -1.65 2.07 -14.87
N SER A 67 -2.24 1.01 -15.46
CA SER A 67 -3.34 1.16 -16.44
C SER A 67 -4.71 1.31 -15.76
N LYS A 68 -4.88 0.74 -14.56
CA LYS A 68 -5.95 1.15 -13.64
C LYS A 68 -5.53 2.47 -13.00
N ARG A 69 -6.47 3.35 -12.64
CA ARG A 69 -6.18 4.57 -11.87
C ARG A 69 -5.75 4.21 -10.44
N ALA A 70 -4.63 3.51 -10.27
CA ALA A 70 -4.04 3.18 -8.99
C ALA A 70 -3.33 4.43 -8.49
N ALA A 71 -3.81 4.98 -7.39
CA ALA A 71 -3.08 6.00 -6.66
C ALA A 71 -2.13 5.26 -5.72
N SER A 72 -0.84 5.23 -6.04
CA SER A 72 0.19 4.61 -5.22
C SER A 72 0.61 5.57 -4.11
N LEU A 73 0.30 5.24 -2.84
CA LEU A 73 0.79 5.97 -1.68
C LEU A 73 1.97 5.18 -1.09
N ALA A 74 3.18 5.52 -1.52
CA ALA A 74 4.41 4.98 -0.94
C ALA A 74 4.80 5.82 0.28
N TYR A 75 4.88 5.20 1.46
CA TYR A 75 5.39 5.84 2.67
C TYR A 75 6.69 5.17 3.08
N MET A 76 7.82 5.79 2.72
CA MET A 76 9.16 5.32 3.07
C MET A 76 9.57 5.94 4.42
N GLY A 77 9.38 5.21 5.51
CA GLY A 77 9.75 5.64 6.86
C GLY A 77 11.24 5.48 7.15
N LEU A 78 11.80 6.53 7.79
CA LEU A 78 13.19 6.86 8.18
C LEU A 78 14.31 5.86 7.86
N GLY A 79 15.29 6.35 7.10
CA GLY A 79 16.64 5.82 7.12
C GLY A 79 17.23 5.92 8.52
N ILE A 80 17.65 4.77 9.03
CA ILE A 80 18.88 4.63 9.82
C ILE A 80 19.93 4.02 8.93
#